data_AF-A0A533QEX4-F1
#
_entry.id   AF-A0A533QEX4-F1
#
_cell.length_a   1.000
_cell.length_b   1.000
_cell.length_c   1.000
_cell.angle_alpha   90.00
_cell.angle_beta   90.00
_cell.angle_gamma   90.00
#
_symmetry.space_group_name_H-M   'P 1'
#
loop_
_entity.id
_entity.type
_entity.pdbx_description
1 polymer ?
#
loop_
_entity_poly.entity_id
_entity_poly.type
_entity_poly.pdbx_seq_one_letter_code
_entity_poly.pdbx_strand_id
1 'polypeptide(L)'
;MPLVKKDNNGKDNETYRVIGLVGSFGFTTAGVIAGGYFLGGYLDKRFDTSPWFMMSFIILGVIGSFIEFFKLVKKLLEENNKNHDNRG
;
A
#
# COMPACT_ATOMS: atom_id res chain seq x y z
N MET A 1 25.89 26.85 30.58
CA MET A 1 25.29 25.59 30.08
C MET A 1 23.89 25.91 29.57
N PRO A 2 23.59 25.79 28.27
CA PRO A 2 22.23 25.98 27.78
C PRO A 2 21.46 24.65 27.86
N LEU A 3 20.25 24.69 28.41
CA LEU A 3 19.34 23.55 28.47
C LEU A 3 18.65 23.40 27.11
N VAL A 4 18.90 22.27 26.44
CA VAL A 4 18.23 21.87 25.19
C VAL A 4 16.72 21.77 25.46
N LYS A 5 15.97 22.72 24.89
CA LYS A 5 14.51 22.71 24.91
C LYS A 5 14.02 21.72 23.85
N LYS A 6 13.58 20.54 24.30
CA LYS A 6 12.90 19.55 23.45
C LYS A 6 11.50 20.06 23.14
N ASP A 7 11.35 20.64 21.96
CA ASP A 7 10.05 20.97 21.38
C ASP A 7 9.25 19.68 21.15
N ASN A 8 8.11 19.57 21.85
CA ASN A 8 7.21 18.41 21.85
C ASN A 8 5.87 18.77 21.17
N ASN A 9 5.82 19.78 20.30
CA ASN A 9 4.59 20.26 19.64
C ASN A 9 4.43 19.75 18.19
N GLY A 10 5.33 18.88 17.73
CA GLY A 10 5.33 18.34 16.36
C GLY A 10 5.38 16.81 16.27
N LYS A 11 5.22 16.09 17.39
CA LYS A 11 5.23 14.61 17.41
C LYS A 11 3.84 14.02 17.41
N ASP A 12 2.88 14.71 17.99
CA ASP A 12 1.50 14.27 18.09
C ASP A 12 0.81 14.33 16.72
N ASN A 13 0.87 15.47 16.02
CA ASN A 13 0.35 15.65 14.67
C ASN A 13 0.98 14.68 13.64
N GLU A 14 2.29 14.42 13.74
CA GLU A 14 2.98 13.46 12.87
C GLU A 14 2.56 12.02 13.18
N THR A 15 2.44 11.65 14.46
CA THR A 15 1.97 10.31 14.87
C THR A 15 0.52 10.08 14.44
N TYR A 16 -0.38 11.04 14.65
CA TYR A 16 -1.76 10.96 14.18
C TYR A 16 -1.86 10.89 12.66
N ARG A 17 -0.99 11.61 11.95
CA ARG A 17 -0.91 11.55 10.48
C ARG A 17 -0.41 10.20 10.00
N VAL A 18 0.60 9.61 10.63
CA VAL A 18 1.10 8.26 10.31
C VAL A 18 0.04 7.20 10.60
N ILE A 19 -0.66 7.30 11.72
CA ILE A 19 -1.77 6.40 12.07
C ILE A 19 -2.91 6.51 11.04
N GLY A 20 -3.30 7.74 10.66
CA GLY A 20 -4.33 7.96 9.64
C GLY A 20 -3.89 7.44 8.26
N LEU A 21 -2.60 7.57 7.92
CA LEU A 21 -2.06 7.10 6.64
C LEU A 21 -1.96 5.57 6.59
N VAL A 22 -1.51 4.93 7.66
CA VAL A 22 -1.50 3.45 7.78
C VAL A 22 -2.92 2.88 7.81
N GLY A 23 -3.83 3.51 8.55
CA GLY A 23 -5.23 3.09 8.62
C GLY A 23 -5.95 3.20 7.27
N SER A 24 -5.77 4.31 6.56
CA SER A 24 -6.36 4.48 5.22
C SER A 24 -5.76 3.52 4.19
N PHE A 25 -4.46 3.22 4.28
CA PHE A 25 -3.81 2.22 3.44
C PHE A 25 -4.37 0.83 3.70
N GLY A 26 -4.42 0.40 4.97
CA GLY A 26 -4.97 -0.90 5.36
C GLY A 26 -6.44 -1.06 4.96
N PHE A 27 -7.26 -0.02 5.15
CA PHE A 27 -8.66 -0.03 4.75
C PHE A 27 -8.83 -0.12 3.22
N THR A 28 -8.02 0.62 2.46
CA THR A 28 -8.04 0.58 0.99
C THR A 28 -7.61 -0.80 0.49
N THR A 29 -6.55 -1.38 1.05
CA THR A 29 -6.07 -2.73 0.71
C THR A 29 -7.13 -3.79 1.04
N ALA A 30 -7.75 -3.72 2.22
CA ALA A 30 -8.83 -4.63 2.60
C ALA A 30 -10.04 -4.51 1.65
N GLY A 31 -10.40 -3.29 1.23
CA GLY A 31 -11.47 -3.03 0.27
C GLY A 31 -11.18 -3.64 -1.11
N VAL A 32 -9.95 -3.52 -1.60
CA VAL A 32 -9.53 -4.13 -2.88
C VAL A 32 -9.57 -5.65 -2.80
N ILE A 33 -9.08 -6.25 -1.69
CA ILE A 33 -9.11 -7.71 -1.48
C ILE A 33 -10.56 -8.22 -1.41
N ALA A 34 -11.40 -7.56 -0.61
CA ALA A 34 -12.82 -7.93 -0.47
C ALA A 34 -13.56 -7.78 -1.80
N GLY A 35 -13.32 -6.68 -2.53
CA GLY A 35 -13.89 -6.44 -3.85
C GLY A 35 -13.44 -7.49 -4.87
N GLY A 36 -12.17 -7.85 -4.90
CA GLY A 36 -11.63 -8.89 -5.78
C GLY A 36 -12.17 -10.28 -5.46
N TYR A 37 -12.34 -10.62 -4.18
CA TYR A 37 -12.94 -11.88 -3.75
C TYR A 37 -14.41 -11.98 -4.16
N PHE A 38 -15.20 -10.94 -3.91
CA PHE A 38 -16.62 -10.90 -4.29
C PHE A 38 -16.81 -10.90 -5.81
N LEU A 39 -16.03 -10.09 -6.53
CA LEU A 39 -16.12 -9.99 -7.97
C LEU A 39 -15.64 -11.28 -8.65
N GLY A 40 -14.55 -11.88 -8.16
CA GLY A 40 -14.03 -13.16 -8.64
C GLY A 40 -15.02 -14.30 -8.41
N GLY A 41 -15.62 -14.39 -7.22
CA GLY A 41 -16.65 -15.39 -6.92
C GLY A 41 -17.95 -15.20 -7.71
N TYR A 42 -18.34 -13.96 -7.99
CA TYR A 42 -19.50 -13.67 -8.83
C TYR A 42 -19.27 -14.06 -10.30
N LEU A 43 -18.06 -13.84 -10.82
CA LEU A 43 -17.69 -14.28 -12.17
C LEU A 43 -17.65 -15.81 -12.28
N ASP A 44 -17.07 -16.51 -11.30
CA ASP A 44 -16.99 -17.97 -11.29
C ASP A 44 -18.39 -18.62 -11.35
N LYS A 45 -19.36 -18.02 -10.64
CA LYS A 45 -20.77 -18.44 -10.61
C LYS A 45 -21.55 -18.13 -11.89
N ARG A 46 -21.10 -17.16 -12.70
CA ARG A 46 -21.75 -16.76 -13.96
C ARG A 46 -21.28 -17.60 -15.16
N PHE A 47 -20.06 -18.12 -15.11
CA PHE A 47 -19.42 -18.79 -16.23
C PHE A 47 -19.47 -20.33 -16.18
N ASP A 48 -19.95 -20.94 -15.09
CA ASP A 48 -20.06 -22.41 -14.91
C ASP A 48 -18.72 -23.16 -15.12
N THR A 49 -17.61 -22.43 -15.24
CA THR A 49 -16.26 -22.94 -15.52
C THR A 49 -15.48 -23.10 -14.22
N SER A 50 -16.00 -23.97 -13.36
CA SER A 50 -15.28 -24.37 -12.15
C SER A 50 -13.93 -24.99 -12.57
N PRO A 51 -12.73 -24.49 -12.14
CA PRO A 51 -12.41 -23.31 -11.34
C PRO A 51 -11.32 -22.42 -12.01
N TRP A 52 -11.52 -22.01 -13.27
CA TRP A 52 -10.47 -21.30 -14.04
C TRP A 52 -10.40 -19.80 -13.75
N PHE A 53 -11.53 -19.15 -13.53
CA PHE A 53 -11.58 -17.71 -13.29
C PHE A 53 -11.00 -17.35 -11.92
N MET A 54 -11.28 -18.16 -10.89
CA MET A 54 -10.67 -18.00 -9.58
C MET A 54 -9.13 -18.11 -9.65
N MET A 55 -8.61 -19.06 -10.43
CA MET A 55 -7.17 -19.22 -10.67
C MET A 55 -6.56 -18.00 -11.36
N SER A 56 -7.23 -17.50 -12.42
CA SER A 56 -6.78 -16.30 -13.14
C SER A 56 -6.81 -15.07 -12.24
N PHE A 57 -7.84 -14.88 -11.42
CA PHE A 57 -7.95 -13.74 -10.52
C PHE A 57 -6.92 -13.79 -9.39
N ILE A 58 -6.60 -14.97 -8.86
CA ILE A 58 -5.50 -15.14 -7.89
C ILE A 58 -4.17 -14.79 -8.55
N ILE A 59 -3.89 -15.30 -9.75
CA ILE A 59 -2.64 -15.00 -10.47
C ILE A 59 -2.54 -13.50 -10.78
N LEU A 60 -3.62 -12.89 -11.28
CA LEU A 60 -3.67 -11.46 -11.55
C LEU A 60 -3.57 -10.62 -10.26
N GLY A 61 -4.17 -11.06 -9.16
CA GLY A 61 -4.06 -10.41 -7.86
C GLY A 61 -2.63 -10.46 -7.31
N VAL A 62 -1.97 -11.61 -7.41
CA VAL A 62 -0.55 -11.77 -7.04
C VAL A 62 0.33 -10.87 -7.90
N ILE A 63 0.17 -10.91 -9.23
CA ILE A 63 0.93 -10.07 -10.16
C ILE A 63 0.69 -8.58 -9.88
N GLY A 64 -0.56 -8.17 -9.71
CA GLY A 64 -0.92 -6.79 -9.39
C GLY A 64 -0.29 -6.32 -8.08
N SER A 65 -0.31 -7.16 -7.06
CA SER A 65 0.32 -6.87 -5.77
C SER A 65 1.83 -6.69 -5.89
N PHE A 66 2.51 -7.51 -6.72
CA PHE A 66 3.93 -7.35 -6.99
C PHE A 66 4.23 -6.06 -7.78
N ILE A 67 3.42 -5.71 -8.79
CA ILE A 67 3.62 -4.48 -9.57
C ILE A 67 3.54 -3.24 -8.67
N GLU A 68 2.53 -3.18 -7.79
CA GLU A 68 2.36 -2.08 -6.83
C GLU A 68 3.58 -1.98 -5.90
N PHE A 69 4.05 -3.13 -5.39
CA PHE A 69 5.22 -3.23 -4.53
C PHE A 69 6.49 -2.73 -5.21
N PHE A 70 6.79 -3.19 -6.43
CA PHE A 70 7.96 -2.74 -7.18
C PHE A 70 7.91 -1.23 -7.49
N LYS A 71 6.73 -0.70 -7.79
CA LYS A 71 6.54 0.74 -8.03
C LYS A 71 6.80 1.56 -6.78
N LEU A 72 6.34 1.10 -5.61
CA LEU A 72 6.63 1.73 -4.31
C LEU A 72 8.12 1.69 -4.00
N VAL A 73 8.76 0.53 -4.11
CA VAL A 73 10.20 0.37 -3.84
C VAL A 73 11.03 1.26 -4.77
N LYS A 74 10.73 1.28 -6.07
CA LYS A 74 11.44 2.12 -7.04
C LYS A 74 11.30 3.61 -6.70
N LYS A 75 10.08 4.05 -6.36
CA LYS A 75 9.82 5.44 -5.96
C LYS A 75 10.60 5.83 -4.70
N LEU A 76 10.64 4.96 -3.70
CA LEU A 76 11.42 5.19 -2.47
C LEU A 76 12.93 5.26 -2.76
N LEU A 77 13.44 4.40 -3.64
CA LEU A 77 14.85 4.37 -4.03
C LEU A 77 15.25 5.65 -4.79
N GLU A 78 14.37 6.14 -5.66
CA GLU A 78 14.57 7.33 -6.48
C GLU A 78 14.46 8.62 -5.64
N GLU A 79 13.52 8.68 -4.69
CA GLU A 79 13.44 9.75 -3.69
C GLU A 79 14.70 9.80 -2.79
N ASN A 80 15.24 8.65 -2.38
CA ASN A 80 16.44 8.58 -1.56
C ASN A 80 17.68 9.11 -2.30
N ASN A 81 17.84 8.74 -3.57
CA ASN A 81 18.96 9.22 -4.41
C ASN A 81 18.90 10.73 -4.67
N LYS A 82 17.72 11.30 -4.99
CA LYS A 82 17.59 12.75 -5.21
C LYS A 82 17.88 13.58 -3.96
N ASN A 83 17.58 13.05 -2.77
CA ASN A 83 17.85 13.76 -1.51
C ASN A 83 19.35 13.80 -1.18
N HIS A 84 20.12 12.85 -1.69
CA HIS A 84 21.56 12.78 -1.50
C HIS A 84 22.35 13.68 -2.47
N ASP A 85 21.84 13.92 -3.67
CA ASP A 85 22.45 14.82 -4.67
C ASP A 85 22.24 16.30 -4.30
N ASN A 86 21.06 16.68 -3.80
CA ASN A 86 20.74 18.07 -3.42
C ASN A 86 21.38 18.53 -2.08
N ARG A 87 22.30 17.73 -1.52
CA ARG A 87 23.07 18.02 -0.30
C ARG A 87 24.59 17.94 -0.50
N GLY A 88 25.06 17.62 -1.70
CA GLY A 88 26.47 17.71 -2.11
C GLY A 88 26.78 19.08 -2.71
#